data_AF-A0A947FQ16-F1
#
_entry.id   AF-A0A947FQ16-F1
#
_cell.length_a   1.000
_cell.length_b   1.000
_cell.length_c   1.000
_cell.angle_alpha   90.00
_cell.angle_beta   90.00
_cell.angle_gamma   90.00
#
_symmetry.space_group_name_H-M   'P 1'
#
loop_
_entity.id
_entity.type
_entity.pdbx_description
1 polymer ?
#
loop_
_entity_poly.entity_id
_entity_poly.type
_entity_poly.pdbx_seq_one_letter_code
_entity_poly.pdbx_strand_id
1 'polypeptide(L)' 'RLDGVASIGTRPTVEGVEPILEVHIFDFDRDIYGEYISVEFVGKLRDEEKFPSLESLTEQMHIDANNAREVLSLSN' A
#
# COMPACT_ATOMS: atom_id res chain seq x y z
N ARG A 1 -10.30 4.93 -13.08
CA ARG A 1 -9.63 5.00 -11.76
C ARG A 1 -9.68 3.59 -11.20
N LEU A 2 -8.56 3.07 -10.70
CA LEU A 2 -8.51 1.77 -10.03
C LEU A 2 -8.28 2.02 -8.56
N ASP A 3 -8.91 1.21 -7.72
CA ASP A 3 -8.79 1.28 -6.28
C ASP A 3 -7.59 0.46 -5.81
N GLY A 4 -7.03 0.83 -4.67
CA GLY A 4 -5.88 0.13 -4.12
C GLY A 4 -5.52 0.61 -2.72
N VAL A 5 -4.56 -0.08 -2.13
CA VAL A 5 -3.92 0.30 -0.87
C VAL A 5 -2.44 0.53 -1.13
N ALA A 6 -1.88 1.54 -0.46
CA ALA A 6 -0.48 1.90 -0.59
C ALA A 6 0.24 1.82 0.75
N SER A 7 1.48 1.33 0.72
CA SER A 7 2.43 1.42 1.81
C SER A 7 3.50 2.46 1.45
N ILE A 8 3.80 3.35 2.39
CA ILE A 8 4.92 4.29 2.27
C ILE A 8 5.85 4.05 3.44
N GLY A 9 6.97 3.41 3.14
CA GLY A 9 7.99 3.07 4.12
C GLY A 9 9.34 3.65 3.74
N THR A 10 10.35 3.37 4.54
CA THR A 10 11.72 3.76 4.22
C THR A 10 12.63 2.54 4.16
N ARG A 11 13.54 2.51 3.19
CA ARG A 11 14.69 1.59 3.25
C ARG A 11 15.86 2.34 3.88
N PRO A 12 16.23 2.04 5.14
CA PRO A 12 17.48 2.55 5.69
C PRO A 12 18.63 1.89 4.92
N THR A 13 19.25 2.64 4.02
CA THR A 13 20.50 2.25 3.37
C THR A 13 21.67 2.84 4.13
N VAL A 14 22.84 2.19 4.03
CA VAL A 14 24.10 2.77 4.49
C VAL A 14 24.43 3.91 3.53
N GLU A 15 23.83 5.09 3.77
CA GLU A 15 24.04 6.42 3.15
C GLU A 15 22.75 7.25 2.98
N GLY A 16 21.56 6.71 3.31
CA GLY A 16 20.33 7.50 3.25
C GLY A 16 19.03 6.75 3.58
N VAL A 17 17.99 7.53 3.81
CA VAL A 17 16.61 7.08 4.05
C VAL A 17 15.78 7.49 2.84
N GLU A 18 15.66 6.60 1.84
CA GLU A 18 14.77 6.86 0.70
C GLU A 18 13.38 6.27 0.99
N PRO A 19 12.30 7.08 0.82
CA PRO A 19 10.95 6.57 0.93
C PRO A 19 10.60 5.71 -0.29
N ILE A 20 9.92 4.60 -0.05
CA ILE A 20 9.39 3.71 -1.09
C ILE A 20 7.88 3.73 -1.01
N LEU A 21 7.23 3.97 -2.15
CA LEU A 21 5.80 3.84 -2.34
C LEU A 21 5.51 2.51 -3.04
N GLU A 22 4.82 1.62 -2.34
CA GLU A 22 4.37 0.33 -2.88
C GLU A 22 2.83 0.34 -2.93
N VAL A 23 2.26 0.00 -4.09
CA VAL A 23 0.79 0.03 -4.30
C VAL A 23 0.30 -1.37 -4.68
N HIS A 24 -0.67 -1.87 -3.94
CA HIS A 24 -1.46 -3.03 -4.32
C HIS A 24 -2.77 -2.56 -4.95
N ILE A 25 -2.85 -2.70 -6.29
CA ILE A 25 -4.05 -2.37 -7.06
C ILE A 25 -5.04 -3.53 -6.91
N PHE A 26 -6.25 -3.23 -6.48
CA PHE A 26 -7.28 -4.24 -6.28
C PHE A 26 -7.82 -4.77 -7.61
N ASP A 27 -8.13 -6.07 -7.62
CA ASP A 27 -8.82 -6.74 -8.72
C ASP A 27 -8.11 -6.56 -10.08
N PHE A 28 -6.77 -6.47 -10.05
CA PHE A 28 -5.90 -6.21 -11.19
C PHE A 28 -4.97 -7.40 -11.46
N ASP A 29 -5.02 -7.94 -12.69
CA ASP A 29 -4.31 -9.15 -13.11
C ASP A 29 -3.53 -8.90 -14.42
N ARG A 30 -2.59 -7.96 -14.37
CA ARG A 30 -1.73 -7.61 -15.51
C ARG A 30 -0.34 -7.19 -15.04
N ASP A 31 0.68 -7.53 -15.81
CA ASP A 31 2.01 -6.97 -15.65
C ASP A 31 2.09 -5.56 -16.26
N ILE A 32 2.64 -4.62 -15.50
CA ILE A 32 2.80 -3.21 -15.89
C ILE A 32 4.23 -2.70 -15.66
N TYR A 33 5.21 -3.61 -15.66
CA TYR A 33 6.62 -3.23 -15.53
C TYR A 33 7.04 -2.29 -16.65
N GLY A 34 7.61 -1.14 -16.28
CA GLY A 34 8.05 -0.10 -17.22
C GLY A 34 6.97 0.91 -17.61
N GLU A 35 5.71 0.68 -17.21
CA GLU A 35 4.62 1.62 -17.43
C GLU A 35 4.59 2.71 -16.36
N TYR A 36 4.13 3.91 -16.73
CA TYR A 36 3.89 4.98 -15.79
C TYR A 36 2.49 4.89 -15.20
N ILE A 37 2.37 5.05 -13.88
CA ILE A 37 1.10 5.17 -13.18
C ILE A 37 1.07 6.46 -12.37
N SER A 38 -0.14 6.98 -12.14
CA SER A 38 -0.40 8.09 -11.24
C SER A 38 -1.14 7.58 -10.00
N VAL A 39 -0.72 8.02 -8.82
CA VAL A 39 -1.30 7.62 -7.53
C VAL A 39 -1.87 8.86 -6.84
N GLU A 40 -3.10 8.75 -6.33
CA GLU A 40 -3.78 9.80 -5.57
C GLU A 40 -4.15 9.25 -4.19
N PHE A 41 -3.68 9.92 -3.12
CA PHE A 41 -3.99 9.52 -1.76
C PHE A 41 -5.36 10.05 -1.33
N VAL A 42 -6.25 9.14 -0.93
CA VAL A 42 -7.62 9.48 -0.49
C VAL A 42 -7.70 9.61 1.03
N GLY A 43 -7.00 8.74 1.77
CA GLY A 43 -6.99 8.77 3.23
C GLY A 43 -5.85 7.93 3.81
N LYS A 44 -5.39 8.30 5.01
CA LYS A 44 -4.39 7.55 5.76
C LYS A 44 -5.09 6.51 6.64
N LEU A 45 -4.65 5.26 6.58
CA LEU A 45 -5.20 4.17 7.41
C LEU A 45 -4.48 4.03 8.75
N ARG A 46 -3.14 3.97 8.76
CA ARG A 46 -2.31 3.79 9.96
C ARG A 46 -0.86 4.25 9.74
N ASP A 47 -0.06 4.20 10.81
CA ASP A 47 1.40 4.34 10.76
C ASP A 47 2.09 3.01 10.41
N GLU A 48 3.36 3.08 10.01
CA GLU A 48 4.20 1.89 9.76
C GLU A 48 4.46 1.14 11.07
N GLU A 49 4.47 -0.19 10.99
CA GLU A 49 4.66 -1.08 12.14
C GLU A 49 5.63 -2.21 11.79
N LYS A 50 6.41 -2.65 12.78
CA LYS A 50 7.24 -3.84 12.67
C LYS A 50 6.46 -5.05 13.12
N PHE A 51 6.40 -6.07 12.27
CA PHE A 51 5.72 -7.32 12.58
C PHE A 51 6.71 -8.38 13.07
N PRO A 52 6.37 -9.15 14.12
CA PRO A 52 7.25 -10.20 14.64
C PRO A 52 7.33 -11.43 13.71
N SER A 53 6.37 -11.60 12.80
CA SER A 53 6.36 -12.71 11.83
C SER A 53 5.72 -12.30 10.49
N LEU A 54 6.02 -13.08 9.44
CA LEU A 54 5.39 -12.92 8.12
C LEU A 54 3.86 -13.14 8.18
N GLU A 55 3.41 -14.04 9.06
CA GLU A 55 1.99 -14.31 9.29
C GLU A 55 1.28 -13.06 9.84
N SER A 56 1.81 -12.44 10.90
CA SER A 56 1.24 -11.21 11.45
C SER A 56 1.25 -10.03 10.47
N LEU A 57 2.28 -9.94 9.61
CA LEU A 57 2.31 -8.94 8.53
C LEU A 57 1.20 -9.21 7.51
N THR A 58 1.03 -10.47 7.10
CA THR A 58 0.02 -10.87 6.10
C THR A 58 -1.39 -10.61 6.62
N GLU A 59 -1.66 -10.95 7.88
CA GLU A 59 -2.93 -10.64 8.54
C GLU A 59 -3.22 -9.14 8.54
N GLN A 60 -2.23 -8.31 8.91
CA GLN A 60 -2.40 -6.87 8.88
C GLN A 60 -2.62 -6.34 7.45
N MET A 61 -1.93 -6.88 6.45
CA MET A 61 -2.15 -6.49 5.04
C MET A 61 -3.59 -6.78 4.59
N HIS A 62 -4.19 -7.89 5.02
CA HIS A 62 -5.60 -8.17 4.73
C HIS A 62 -6.56 -7.18 5.41
N ILE A 63 -6.28 -6.81 6.66
CA ILE A 63 -7.04 -5.78 7.39
C ILE A 63 -6.93 -4.43 6.66
N ASP A 64 -5.72 -4.03 6.29
CA ASP A 64 -5.47 -2.77 5.59
C ASP A 64 -6.19 -2.72 4.23
N ALA A 65 -6.18 -3.82 3.48
CA ALA A 65 -6.89 -3.93 2.20
C ALA A 65 -8.41 -3.78 2.38
N ASN A 66 -9.00 -4.41 3.40
CA ASN A 66 -10.43 -4.29 3.70
C ASN A 66 -10.79 -2.85 4.12
N ASN A 67 -10.02 -2.25 5.03
CA ASN A 67 -10.23 -0.87 5.47
C ASN A 67 -10.11 0.12 4.29
N ALA A 68 -9.14 -0.08 3.39
CA ALA A 68 -9.00 0.73 2.19
C ALA A 68 -10.25 0.65 1.30
N ARG A 69 -10.80 -0.55 1.06
CA ARG A 69 -12.03 -0.74 0.29
C ARG A 69 -13.22 -0.01 0.93
N GLU A 70 -13.34 -0.04 2.25
CA GLU A 70 -14.37 0.71 2.97
C GLU A 70 -14.24 2.22 2.78
N VAL A 71 -13.04 2.79 2.99
CA VAL A 71 -12.78 4.23 2.81
C VAL A 71 -13.06 4.68 1.36
N LEU A 72 -12.62 3.89 0.38
CA LEU A 72 -12.81 4.20 -1.04
C LEU A 72 -14.28 4.12 -1.45
N SER A 73 -15.06 3.22 -0.85
CA SER A 73 -16.50 3.12 -1.11
C SER A 73 -17.29 4.37 -0.69
N LEU A 74 -16.82 5.09 0.34
CA LEU A 74 -17.42 6.32 0.85
C LEU A 74 -17.01 7.58 0.05
N SER A 75 -16.01 7.44 -0.82
CA SER A 75 -15.41 8.54 -1.58
C SER A 75 -15.89 8.60 -3.05
N ASN A 76 -16.89 7.78 -3.40
CA ASN A 76 -17.54 7.75 -4.73
C ASN A 76 -18.76 8.66 -4.84
#